data_AF-A0AAD6RLI8-F1
#
_entry.id   AF-A0AAD6RLI8-F1
#
_cell.length_a   1.000
_cell.length_b   1.000
_cell.length_c   1.000
_cell.angle_alpha   90.00
_cell.angle_beta   90.00
_cell.angle_gamma   90.00
#
_symmetry.space_group_name_H-M   'P 1'
#
loop_
_entity.id
_entity.type
_entity.pdbx_description
1 polymer ?
#
loop_
_entity_poly.entity_id
_entity_poly.type
_entity_poly.pdbx_seq_one_letter_code
_entity_poly.pdbx_strand_id
1 'polypeptide(L)'
;MSSLKALSIFSFLFAALHFPSVHAATFDITNKCPYTVWAAAVPGGGRQLNNGQKWTISAAPGTTHARIWARTNCKFDGAGRGSCQTGDCNGLLACQGYGSPPNTLAEYAIGQYANQDYIDISNIDGFNVPMEFSSASAGCTRVINAATFEIRNSCPYTVWAAASPGGGRRLERGQTWNLNVPAGTSMARIWGRTNCNFDGGGQGRCQTGDCTGGLQCKGWGVPPNTLAEYALNQFGNLDFYDISLVDGFNIPIEFSPKSGGGSGKCQALLCTADINGQCPNELRAPGGCNNPCSVFKTNKYCCTNGQGSCGPTNFSRFFKDRCPTSYSYPQDDPSSTFTCPGGTNYRVIFCPRGSPHFPLEMVEEKSAE
;
A
#
# COMPACT_ATOMS: atom_id res chain seq x y z
N MET A 1 69.05 -49.10 -29.11
CA MET A 1 69.48 -47.81 -28.51
C MET A 1 68.94 -46.68 -29.38
N SER A 2 68.52 -45.58 -28.76
CA SER A 2 67.97 -44.33 -29.35
C SER A 2 66.47 -44.38 -29.66
N SER A 3 65.61 -43.46 -29.21
CA SER A 3 65.68 -42.42 -28.17
C SER A 3 64.22 -41.99 -27.96
N LEU A 4 63.72 -41.99 -26.72
CA LEU A 4 62.39 -41.45 -26.39
C LEU A 4 62.39 -39.94 -26.63
N LYS A 5 61.50 -39.43 -27.50
CA LYS A 5 61.19 -38.00 -27.59
C LYS A 5 60.05 -37.68 -26.64
N ALA A 6 60.35 -36.85 -25.64
CA ALA A 6 59.37 -36.29 -24.72
C ALA A 6 58.43 -35.32 -25.47
N LEU A 7 57.12 -35.58 -25.41
CA LEU A 7 56.11 -34.56 -25.74
C LEU A 7 55.88 -33.70 -24.49
N SER A 8 56.29 -32.44 -24.55
CA SER A 8 55.94 -31.41 -23.58
C SER A 8 54.51 -30.94 -23.84
N ILE A 9 53.61 -31.19 -22.89
CA ILE A 9 52.25 -30.66 -22.88
C ILE A 9 52.32 -29.22 -22.35
N PHE A 10 52.31 -28.24 -23.25
CA PHE A 10 52.07 -26.84 -22.88
C PHE A 10 50.58 -26.67 -22.58
N SER A 11 50.23 -26.71 -21.30
CA SER A 11 48.89 -26.34 -20.82
C SER A 11 48.78 -24.81 -20.82
N PHE A 12 48.25 -24.23 -21.90
CA PHE A 12 47.81 -22.84 -21.89
C PHE A 12 46.55 -22.73 -21.02
N LEU A 13 46.72 -22.29 -19.77
CA LEU A 13 45.60 -21.77 -18.97
C LEU A 13 45.08 -20.50 -19.66
N PHE A 14 44.05 -20.64 -20.49
CA PHE A 14 43.19 -19.51 -20.86
C PHE A 14 42.39 -19.13 -19.62
N ALA A 15 42.92 -18.19 -18.83
CA ALA A 15 42.12 -17.48 -17.86
C ALA A 15 41.05 -16.68 -18.64
N ALA A 16 39.83 -17.20 -18.69
CA ALA A 16 38.70 -16.48 -19.25
C ALA A 16 38.45 -15.23 -18.38
N LEU A 17 39.00 -14.10 -18.79
CA LEU A 17 38.64 -12.78 -18.24
C LEU A 17 37.14 -12.59 -18.43
N HIS A 18 36.38 -12.87 -17.38
CA HIS A 18 34.96 -12.54 -17.31
C HIS A 18 34.87 -11.03 -17.15
N PHE A 19 34.78 -10.31 -18.27
CA PHE A 19 34.33 -8.92 -18.25
C PHE A 19 32.85 -8.93 -17.87
N PRO A 20 32.42 -8.37 -16.72
CA PRO A 20 31.02 -8.18 -16.45
C PRO A 20 30.48 -7.22 -17.52
N SER A 21 29.63 -7.73 -18.41
CA SER A 21 28.97 -6.91 -19.41
C SER A 21 27.92 -6.04 -18.72
N VAL A 22 28.30 -4.82 -18.35
CA VAL A 22 27.42 -3.84 -17.71
C VAL A 22 26.47 -3.27 -18.77
N HIS A 23 25.32 -3.91 -18.96
CA HIS A 23 24.32 -3.41 -19.90
C HIS A 23 23.56 -2.23 -19.24
N ALA A 24 23.52 -1.10 -19.92
CA ALA A 24 22.71 0.05 -19.51
C ALA A 24 21.21 -0.28 -19.69
N ALA A 25 20.38 0.14 -18.72
CA ALA A 25 18.94 0.10 -18.88
C ALA A 25 18.51 1.09 -19.97
N THR A 26 17.52 0.73 -20.77
CA THR A 26 16.98 1.58 -21.84
C THR A 26 15.52 1.91 -21.55
N PHE A 27 15.13 3.16 -21.81
CA PHE A 27 13.77 3.64 -21.61
C PHE A 27 13.22 4.19 -22.92
N ASP A 28 12.10 3.62 -23.36
CA ASP A 28 11.35 4.07 -24.54
C ASP A 28 10.22 5.01 -24.12
N ILE A 29 10.47 6.31 -24.19
CA ILE A 29 9.50 7.35 -23.85
C ILE A 29 8.61 7.60 -25.07
N THR A 30 7.34 7.21 -24.99
CA THR A 30 6.39 7.32 -26.11
C THR A 30 5.27 8.29 -25.78
N ASN A 31 5.04 9.29 -26.63
CA ASN A 31 3.88 10.17 -26.47
C ASN A 31 2.62 9.51 -27.02
N LYS A 32 1.69 9.11 -26.13
CA LYS A 32 0.36 8.60 -26.50
C LYS A 32 -0.76 9.64 -26.32
N CYS A 33 -0.43 10.86 -25.90
CA CYS A 33 -1.40 11.93 -25.77
C CYS A 33 -1.86 12.42 -27.15
N PRO A 34 -3.09 12.96 -27.27
CA PRO A 34 -3.58 13.53 -28.53
C PRO A 34 -2.90 14.85 -28.92
N TYR A 35 -1.96 15.34 -28.10
CA TYR A 35 -1.25 16.60 -28.28
C TYR A 35 0.27 16.42 -28.13
N THR A 36 1.04 17.39 -28.61
CA THR A 36 2.50 17.42 -28.48
C THR A 36 2.91 17.60 -27.03
N VAL A 37 3.91 16.81 -26.60
CA VAL A 37 4.56 16.94 -25.29
C VAL A 37 6.06 17.14 -25.50
N TRP A 38 6.71 17.83 -24.57
CA TRP A 38 8.16 17.95 -24.54
C TRP A 38 8.69 17.10 -23.40
N ALA A 39 9.02 15.85 -23.71
CA ALA A 39 9.64 14.94 -22.76
C ALA A 39 10.96 15.50 -22.25
N ALA A 40 11.25 15.25 -20.99
CA ALA A 40 12.46 15.64 -20.30
C ALA A 40 12.94 14.49 -19.42
N ALA A 41 14.25 14.39 -19.26
CA ALA A 41 14.87 13.38 -18.43
C ALA A 41 16.17 13.87 -17.81
N VAL A 42 16.44 13.46 -16.57
CA VAL A 42 17.73 13.64 -15.90
C VAL A 42 18.14 12.30 -15.30
N PRO A 43 19.22 11.65 -15.77
CA PRO A 43 19.97 12.01 -16.98
C PRO A 43 19.13 11.76 -18.25
N GLY A 44 19.41 12.49 -19.32
CA GLY A 44 18.81 12.21 -20.64
C GLY A 44 18.49 13.46 -21.48
N GLY A 45 18.34 14.64 -20.87
CA GLY A 45 18.08 15.89 -21.60
C GLY A 45 16.59 16.10 -21.86
N GLY A 46 16.20 16.37 -23.11
CA GLY A 46 14.79 16.54 -23.45
C GLY A 46 14.53 16.64 -24.95
N ARG A 47 13.29 16.31 -25.35
CA ARG A 47 12.88 16.19 -26.75
C ARG A 47 11.40 16.49 -26.93
N GLN A 48 11.07 17.18 -28.02
CA GLN A 48 9.68 17.32 -28.47
C GLN A 48 9.18 16.00 -29.07
N LEU A 49 8.01 15.54 -28.63
CA LEU A 49 7.33 14.35 -29.12
C LEU A 49 5.89 14.69 -29.52
N ASN A 50 5.59 14.58 -30.81
CA ASN A 50 4.23 14.55 -31.32
C ASN A 50 3.57 13.20 -31.00
N ASN A 51 2.24 13.12 -31.16
CA ASN A 51 1.49 11.88 -30.93
C ASN A 51 2.11 10.70 -31.70
N GLY A 52 2.35 9.59 -31.01
CA GLY A 52 2.92 8.36 -31.52
C GLY A 52 4.44 8.35 -31.60
N GLN A 53 5.11 9.49 -31.41
CA GLN A 53 6.58 9.55 -31.46
C GLN A 53 7.21 8.97 -30.19
N LYS A 54 8.38 8.38 -30.38
CA LYS A 54 9.19 7.73 -29.35
C LYS A 54 10.55 8.39 -29.22
N TRP A 55 11.07 8.44 -28.00
CA TRP A 55 12.42 8.82 -27.67
C TRP A 55 13.04 7.83 -26.71
N THR A 56 14.19 7.29 -27.08
CA THR A 56 14.93 6.33 -26.27
C THR A 56 16.06 7.03 -25.53
N ILE A 57 16.17 6.77 -24.23
CA ILE A 57 17.32 7.15 -23.40
C ILE A 57 17.91 5.91 -22.74
N SER A 58 19.16 6.02 -22.27
CA SER A 58 19.85 4.95 -21.54
C SER A 58 20.33 5.46 -20.18
N ALA A 59 20.31 4.59 -19.17
CA ALA A 59 20.89 4.86 -17.86
C ALA A 59 21.81 3.71 -17.45
N ALA A 60 23.00 4.05 -16.96
CA ALA A 60 23.97 3.08 -16.50
C ALA A 60 23.57 2.52 -15.12
N PRO A 61 23.94 1.26 -14.79
CA PRO A 61 23.89 0.76 -13.42
C PRO A 61 24.63 1.69 -12.46
N GLY A 62 24.07 1.88 -11.25
CA GLY A 62 24.50 2.89 -10.30
C GLY A 62 23.81 4.25 -10.44
N THR A 63 22.96 4.46 -11.45
CA THR A 63 22.16 5.69 -11.58
C THR A 63 21.20 5.83 -10.40
N THR A 64 21.22 6.98 -9.73
CA THR A 64 20.33 7.34 -8.62
C THR A 64 19.60 8.66 -8.89
N HIS A 65 18.47 8.87 -8.22
CA HIS A 65 17.67 10.11 -8.28
C HIS A 65 17.33 10.55 -9.71
N ALA A 66 17.11 9.60 -10.61
CA ALA A 66 16.84 9.93 -12.00
C ALA A 66 15.34 10.13 -12.23
N ARG A 67 15.01 11.01 -13.18
CA ARG A 67 13.63 11.43 -13.43
C ARG A 67 13.34 11.51 -14.92
N ILE A 68 12.13 11.14 -15.31
CA ILE A 68 11.53 11.40 -16.62
C ILE A 68 10.21 12.13 -16.37
N TRP A 69 9.91 13.18 -17.13
CA TRP A 69 8.64 13.89 -17.02
C TRP A 69 8.22 14.50 -18.35
N ALA A 70 6.93 14.81 -18.46
CA ALA A 70 6.38 15.53 -19.60
C ALA A 70 6.27 17.02 -19.30
N ARG A 71 6.41 17.84 -20.34
CA ARG A 71 6.18 19.29 -20.30
C ARG A 71 5.15 19.66 -21.35
N THR A 72 4.30 20.63 -21.03
CA THR A 72 3.21 21.07 -21.92
C THR A 72 3.35 22.53 -22.31
N ASN A 73 2.78 22.87 -23.47
CA ASN A 73 2.72 24.22 -24.01
C ASN A 73 4.08 24.92 -24.04
N CYS A 74 5.11 24.23 -24.50
CA CYS A 74 6.45 24.77 -24.59
C CYS A 74 6.69 25.53 -25.89
N LYS A 75 7.58 26.53 -25.82
CA LYS A 75 8.15 27.21 -26.98
C LYS A 75 9.65 27.30 -26.78
N PHE A 76 10.42 26.83 -27.77
CA PHE A 76 11.88 26.88 -27.77
C PHE A 76 12.38 27.51 -29.08
N ASP A 77 13.49 28.23 -29.01
CA ASP A 77 14.20 28.75 -30.17
C ASP A 77 15.12 27.67 -30.82
N GLY A 78 15.81 28.05 -31.90
CA GLY A 78 16.75 27.16 -32.60
C GLY A 78 17.97 26.75 -31.77
N ALA A 79 18.25 27.42 -30.65
CA ALA A 79 19.29 27.05 -29.69
C ALA A 79 18.76 26.18 -28.54
N GLY A 80 17.46 25.87 -28.53
CA GLY A 80 16.82 25.08 -27.48
C GLY A 80 16.54 25.86 -26.19
N ARG A 81 16.49 27.19 -26.22
CA ARG A 81 16.12 28.04 -25.09
C ARG A 81 14.67 28.51 -25.22
N GLY A 82 13.95 28.63 -24.11
CA GLY A 82 12.54 28.97 -24.14
C GLY A 82 11.85 28.76 -22.80
N SER A 83 10.60 28.29 -22.84
CA SER A 83 9.81 28.04 -21.63
C SER A 83 8.65 27.08 -21.90
N CYS A 84 8.26 26.33 -20.87
CA CYS A 84 7.05 25.51 -20.81
C CYS A 84 6.05 26.05 -19.79
N GLN A 85 4.76 25.78 -19.99
CA GLN A 85 3.74 26.11 -18.99
C GLN A 85 3.81 25.20 -17.77
N THR A 86 4.14 23.92 -17.97
CA THR A 86 4.28 22.93 -16.89
C THR A 86 5.56 22.12 -17.05
N GLY A 87 6.16 21.71 -15.94
CA GLY A 87 7.38 20.88 -15.93
C GLY A 87 8.64 21.55 -16.48
N ASP A 88 8.65 22.88 -16.62
CA ASP A 88 9.78 23.61 -17.21
C ASP A 88 11.09 23.38 -16.42
N CYS A 89 12.22 23.25 -17.12
CA CYS A 89 13.53 22.98 -16.49
C CYS A 89 14.50 24.12 -16.79
N ASN A 90 14.21 25.30 -16.23
CA ASN A 90 14.99 26.53 -16.40
C ASN A 90 15.08 26.98 -17.86
N GLY A 91 14.01 26.78 -18.63
CA GLY A 91 13.89 27.23 -20.00
C GLY A 91 14.73 26.47 -21.02
N LEU A 92 15.23 25.27 -20.69
CA LEU A 92 16.06 24.47 -21.59
C LEU A 92 15.27 23.32 -22.22
N LEU A 93 15.38 23.15 -23.54
CA LEU A 93 14.83 21.97 -24.22
C LEU A 93 15.53 20.70 -23.73
N ALA A 94 16.87 20.72 -23.65
CA ALA A 94 17.68 19.68 -23.05
C ALA A 94 17.92 19.98 -21.56
N CYS A 95 17.14 19.36 -20.68
CA CYS A 95 17.22 19.60 -19.24
C CYS A 95 18.57 19.19 -18.65
N GLN A 96 19.10 20.04 -17.75
CA GLN A 96 20.27 19.75 -16.93
C GLN A 96 19.93 19.59 -15.44
N GLY A 97 18.67 19.81 -15.08
CA GLY A 97 18.14 19.70 -13.72
C GLY A 97 16.65 19.37 -13.76
N TYR A 98 16.06 19.20 -12.59
CA TYR A 98 14.65 18.80 -12.47
C TYR A 98 13.69 19.88 -12.94
N GLY A 99 12.52 19.44 -13.42
CA GLY A 99 11.45 20.34 -13.84
C GLY A 99 10.71 20.96 -12.65
N SER A 100 10.19 22.16 -12.87
CA SER A 100 9.38 22.89 -11.89
C SER A 100 7.93 22.37 -11.87
N PRO A 101 7.29 22.30 -10.69
CA PRO A 101 5.87 22.00 -10.56
C PRO A 101 4.96 22.91 -11.42
N PRO A 102 3.81 22.41 -11.91
CA PRO A 102 3.31 21.06 -11.72
C PRO A 102 3.93 20.08 -12.73
N ASN A 103 4.36 18.90 -12.27
CA ASN A 103 4.80 17.82 -13.16
C ASN A 103 4.56 16.44 -12.53
N THR A 104 3.95 15.55 -13.31
CA THR A 104 3.96 14.12 -13.00
C THR A 104 5.36 13.58 -13.29
N LEU A 105 5.99 12.95 -12.30
CA LEU A 105 7.36 12.44 -12.41
C LEU A 105 7.35 10.91 -12.51
N ALA A 106 8.13 10.36 -13.43
CA ALA A 106 8.62 8.99 -13.32
C ALA A 106 10.01 9.02 -12.73
N GLU A 107 10.17 8.49 -11.52
CA GLU A 107 11.44 8.41 -10.80
C GLU A 107 12.05 7.03 -10.96
N TYR A 108 13.37 6.96 -11.12
CA TYR A 108 14.05 5.67 -11.26
C TYR A 108 15.49 5.67 -10.72
N ALA A 109 15.95 4.46 -10.38
CA ALA A 109 17.32 4.14 -10.04
C ALA A 109 17.68 2.75 -10.60
N ILE A 110 18.89 2.60 -11.15
CA ILE A 110 19.30 1.39 -11.88
C ILE A 110 20.40 0.65 -11.14
N GLY A 111 20.29 -0.67 -11.03
CA GLY A 111 21.31 -1.56 -10.45
C GLY A 111 21.72 -1.15 -9.04
N GLN A 112 20.76 -0.87 -8.17
CA GLN A 112 20.98 -0.41 -6.80
C GLN A 112 21.06 -1.61 -5.83
N TYR A 113 20.37 -1.55 -4.69
CA TYR A 113 20.38 -2.61 -3.68
C TYR A 113 20.01 -3.96 -4.30
N ALA A 114 20.78 -5.00 -3.97
CA ALA A 114 20.64 -6.35 -4.51
C ALA A 114 20.62 -6.42 -6.06
N ASN A 115 21.28 -5.48 -6.76
CA ASN A 115 21.28 -5.35 -8.22
C ASN A 115 19.87 -5.16 -8.82
N GLN A 116 18.97 -4.52 -8.08
CA GLN A 116 17.61 -4.25 -8.54
C GLN A 116 17.46 -2.84 -9.12
N ASP A 117 16.52 -2.71 -10.05
CA ASP A 117 16.06 -1.43 -10.59
C ASP A 117 14.82 -0.98 -9.80
N TYR A 118 14.80 0.28 -9.40
CA TYR A 118 13.70 0.90 -8.67
C TYR A 118 13.04 1.92 -9.56
N ILE A 119 11.72 1.88 -9.66
CA ILE A 119 10.93 2.77 -10.50
C ILE A 119 9.65 3.14 -9.75
N ASP A 120 9.21 4.40 -9.86
CA ASP A 120 7.93 4.86 -9.33
C ASP A 120 7.36 6.02 -10.14
N ILE A 121 6.05 6.26 -10.02
CA ILE A 121 5.39 7.47 -10.51
C ILE A 121 5.01 8.34 -9.32
N SER A 122 5.56 9.54 -9.26
CA SER A 122 5.35 10.50 -8.18
C SER A 122 4.54 11.70 -8.65
N ASN A 123 3.54 12.06 -7.83
CA ASN A 123 2.70 13.26 -8.00
C ASN A 123 2.93 14.27 -6.86
N ILE A 124 4.04 14.16 -6.14
CA ILE A 124 4.38 15.07 -5.03
C ILE A 124 4.49 16.51 -5.54
N ASP A 125 5.13 16.69 -6.70
CA ASP A 125 5.34 17.98 -7.37
C ASP A 125 4.16 18.38 -8.29
N GLY A 126 2.97 17.81 -8.03
CA GLY A 126 1.74 18.06 -8.78
C GLY A 126 1.51 17.09 -9.94
N PHE A 127 0.49 17.40 -10.74
CA PHE A 127 0.06 16.56 -11.87
C PHE A 127 -0.10 17.43 -13.11
N ASN A 128 0.44 16.98 -14.25
CA ASN A 128 0.25 17.67 -15.53
C ASN A 128 -0.17 16.73 -16.67
N VAL A 129 0.50 15.59 -16.82
CA VAL A 129 0.23 14.61 -17.88
C VAL A 129 0.08 13.22 -17.26
N PRO A 130 -0.96 12.45 -17.62
CA PRO A 130 -1.08 11.06 -17.19
C PRO A 130 0.06 10.24 -17.79
N MET A 131 0.71 9.43 -16.96
CA MET A 131 1.90 8.67 -17.33
C MET A 131 1.75 7.21 -16.92
N GLU A 132 2.39 6.34 -17.69
CA GLU A 132 2.56 4.93 -17.38
C GLU A 132 4.05 4.56 -17.55
N PHE A 133 4.58 3.72 -16.67
CA PHE A 133 5.97 3.27 -16.72
C PHE A 133 6.08 1.75 -16.80
N SER A 134 6.21 1.18 -18.00
CA SER A 134 6.23 -0.29 -18.22
C SER A 134 7.59 -0.82 -18.57
N SER A 135 7.92 -1.99 -18.03
CA SER A 135 9.01 -2.81 -18.55
C SER A 135 8.67 -3.35 -19.94
N ALA A 136 9.64 -3.29 -20.85
CA ALA A 136 9.58 -3.90 -22.18
C ALA A 136 10.40 -5.21 -22.28
N SER A 137 11.18 -5.55 -21.25
CA SER A 137 12.07 -6.72 -21.25
C SER A 137 11.35 -7.96 -20.70
N ALA A 138 11.43 -9.07 -21.43
CA ALA A 138 10.98 -10.37 -20.93
C ALA A 138 11.77 -10.73 -19.65
N GLY A 139 11.07 -11.02 -18.56
CA GLY A 139 11.69 -11.33 -17.26
C GLY A 139 11.82 -10.14 -16.29
N CYS A 140 11.60 -8.90 -16.75
CA CYS A 140 11.31 -7.80 -15.84
C CYS A 140 9.80 -7.77 -15.62
N THR A 141 9.33 -8.63 -14.72
CA THR A 141 8.00 -8.52 -14.13
C THR A 141 7.95 -7.21 -13.37
N ARG A 142 7.19 -6.25 -13.87
CA ARG A 142 6.63 -5.20 -13.01
C ARG A 142 6.06 -5.89 -11.77
N VAL A 143 6.70 -5.78 -10.61
CA VAL A 143 6.01 -6.03 -9.34
C VAL A 143 5.37 -4.70 -8.91
N ILE A 144 4.45 -4.19 -9.74
CA ILE A 144 3.31 -3.44 -9.20
C ILE A 144 2.16 -4.44 -9.20
N ASN A 145 2.29 -5.47 -8.38
CA ASN A 145 1.09 -6.20 -7.99
C ASN A 145 0.40 -5.30 -6.96
N ALA A 146 -0.40 -4.35 -7.46
CA ALA A 146 -1.38 -3.68 -6.63
C ALA A 146 -2.22 -4.78 -5.97
N ALA A 147 -2.32 -4.76 -4.64
CA ALA A 147 -3.23 -5.66 -3.97
C ALA A 147 -4.64 -5.10 -4.14
N THR A 148 -5.57 -5.96 -4.52
CA THR A 148 -7.00 -5.64 -4.47
C THR A 148 -7.55 -6.12 -3.13
N PHE A 149 -8.18 -5.21 -2.41
CA PHE A 149 -8.95 -5.50 -1.21
C PHE A 149 -10.43 -5.52 -1.53
N GLU A 150 -11.07 -6.66 -1.32
CA GLU A 150 -12.52 -6.78 -1.32
C GLU A 150 -13.05 -6.53 0.09
N ILE A 151 -13.62 -5.35 0.32
CA ILE A 151 -14.18 -4.95 1.61
C ILE A 151 -15.68 -5.19 1.56
N ARG A 152 -16.18 -6.15 2.34
CA ARG A 152 -17.58 -6.56 2.34
C ARG A 152 -18.24 -6.31 3.68
N ASN A 153 -19.46 -5.77 3.65
CA ASN A 153 -20.31 -5.70 4.82
C ASN A 153 -21.25 -6.92 4.88
N SER A 154 -21.06 -7.81 5.86
CA SER A 154 -21.98 -8.92 6.17
C SER A 154 -22.76 -8.69 7.46
N CYS A 155 -22.63 -7.51 8.08
CA CYS A 155 -23.37 -7.14 9.27
C CYS A 155 -24.86 -6.95 8.96
N PRO A 156 -25.74 -7.15 9.97
CA PRO A 156 -27.17 -6.87 9.82
C PRO A 156 -27.52 -5.37 9.81
N TYR A 157 -26.51 -4.49 9.76
CA TYR A 157 -26.63 -3.04 9.79
C TYR A 157 -25.66 -2.38 8.80
N THR A 158 -25.93 -1.13 8.43
CA THR A 158 -25.04 -0.33 7.58
C THR A 158 -23.69 -0.11 8.26
N VAL A 159 -22.61 -0.26 7.49
CA VAL A 159 -21.24 0.07 7.90
C VAL A 159 -20.69 1.12 6.95
N TRP A 160 -20.05 2.16 7.49
CA TRP A 160 -19.27 3.09 6.68
C TRP A 160 -17.82 2.63 6.69
N ALA A 161 -17.46 1.78 5.74
CA ALA A 161 -16.09 1.32 5.55
C ALA A 161 -15.16 2.52 5.35
N ALA A 162 -13.94 2.38 5.86
CA ALA A 162 -12.90 3.38 5.79
C ALA A 162 -11.56 2.70 5.50
N ALA A 163 -10.71 3.40 4.75
CA ALA A 163 -9.35 2.97 4.45
C ALA A 163 -8.41 4.18 4.42
N SER A 164 -7.22 4.01 4.97
CA SER A 164 -6.15 5.00 4.90
C SER A 164 -4.87 4.28 4.47
N PRO A 165 -4.37 4.50 3.24
CA PRO A 165 -5.00 5.27 2.16
C PRO A 165 -6.26 4.57 1.60
N GLY A 166 -7.16 5.33 0.96
CA GLY A 166 -8.29 4.78 0.19
C GLY A 166 -9.61 5.53 0.34
N GLY A 167 -9.82 6.26 1.43
CA GLY A 167 -11.03 7.06 1.67
C GLY A 167 -12.09 6.30 2.46
N GLY A 168 -13.35 6.40 2.05
CA GLY A 168 -14.44 5.69 2.73
C GLY A 168 -15.69 5.54 1.89
N ARG A 169 -16.50 4.53 2.25
CA ARG A 169 -17.71 4.18 1.51
C ARG A 169 -18.78 3.63 2.43
N ARG A 170 -20.02 4.10 2.24
CA ARG A 170 -21.20 3.52 2.87
C ARG A 170 -21.51 2.17 2.24
N LEU A 171 -21.58 1.12 3.06
CA LEU A 171 -21.89 -0.25 2.64
C LEU A 171 -23.12 -0.75 3.41
N GLU A 172 -24.19 -1.00 2.67
CA GLU A 172 -25.33 -1.77 3.18
C GLU A 172 -24.96 -3.25 3.33
N ARG A 173 -25.84 -4.00 4.01
CA ARG A 173 -25.68 -5.45 4.14
C ARG A 173 -25.53 -6.09 2.76
N GLY A 174 -24.50 -6.91 2.61
CA GLY A 174 -24.15 -7.63 1.39
C GLY A 174 -23.37 -6.80 0.36
N GLN A 175 -23.23 -5.48 0.55
CA GLN A 175 -22.48 -4.65 -0.38
C GLN A 175 -20.96 -4.80 -0.20
N THR A 176 -20.27 -4.56 -1.31
CA THR A 176 -18.82 -4.71 -1.42
C THR A 176 -18.17 -3.46 -2.00
N TRP A 177 -16.99 -3.13 -1.50
CA TRP A 177 -16.08 -2.13 -2.05
C TRP A 177 -14.76 -2.81 -2.44
N ASN A 178 -14.41 -2.75 -3.72
CA ASN A 178 -13.09 -3.13 -4.18
C ASN A 178 -12.17 -1.90 -4.12
N LEU A 179 -11.10 -2.01 -3.33
CA LEU A 179 -10.07 -0.99 -3.17
C LEU A 179 -8.77 -1.52 -3.78
N ASN A 180 -8.20 -0.77 -4.71
CA ASN A 180 -6.87 -1.05 -5.26
C ASN A 180 -5.83 -0.30 -4.44
N VAL A 181 -4.83 -1.01 -3.94
CA VAL A 181 -3.78 -0.43 -3.11
C VAL A 181 -2.42 -0.68 -3.77
N PRO A 182 -1.62 0.37 -4.02
CA PRO A 182 -0.30 0.22 -4.62
C PRO A 182 0.62 -0.69 -3.79
N ALA A 183 1.45 -1.48 -4.46
CA ALA A 183 2.56 -2.18 -3.82
C ALA A 183 3.48 -1.18 -3.10
N GLY A 184 4.11 -1.58 -1.99
CA GLY A 184 4.94 -0.71 -1.17
C GLY A 184 4.18 0.13 -0.14
N THR A 185 2.84 0.22 -0.24
CA THR A 185 2.00 0.90 0.76
C THR A 185 2.28 0.34 2.16
N SER A 186 2.55 1.22 3.13
CA SER A 186 2.82 0.86 4.52
C SER A 186 1.97 1.71 5.48
N MET A 187 1.93 1.33 6.76
CA MET A 187 1.13 2.00 7.80
C MET A 187 -0.35 2.15 7.42
N ALA A 188 -0.88 1.17 6.68
CA ALA A 188 -2.19 1.24 6.08
C ALA A 188 -3.23 0.49 6.89
N ARG A 189 -4.45 1.02 6.90
CA ARG A 189 -5.56 0.51 7.72
C ARG A 189 -6.84 0.45 6.94
N ILE A 190 -7.63 -0.60 7.19
CA ILE A 190 -9.06 -0.69 6.82
C ILE A 190 -9.85 -0.92 8.10
N TRP A 191 -10.94 -0.19 8.29
CA TRP A 191 -11.84 -0.37 9.44
C TRP A 191 -13.29 -0.05 9.08
N GLY A 192 -14.22 -0.50 9.93
CA GLY A 192 -15.64 -0.19 9.80
C GLY A 192 -16.05 0.88 10.79
N ARG A 193 -16.91 1.82 10.35
CA ARG A 193 -17.50 2.87 11.20
C ARG A 193 -18.99 2.63 11.37
N THR A 194 -19.51 2.88 12.57
CA THR A 194 -20.92 2.65 12.92
C THR A 194 -21.65 3.95 13.25
N ASN A 195 -22.97 3.92 13.04
CA ASN A 195 -23.90 5.00 13.40
C ASN A 195 -23.41 6.37 12.89
N CYS A 196 -23.09 6.43 11.60
CA CYS A 196 -22.64 7.66 10.97
C CYS A 196 -23.79 8.45 10.38
N ASN A 197 -23.66 9.78 10.43
CA ASN A 197 -24.52 10.70 9.70
C ASN A 197 -23.62 11.66 8.92
N PHE A 198 -23.83 11.76 7.60
CA PHE A 198 -23.10 12.66 6.71
C PHE A 198 -24.08 13.49 5.89
N ASP A 199 -23.74 14.75 5.66
CA ASP A 199 -24.44 15.63 4.73
C ASP A 199 -24.13 15.29 3.26
N GLY A 200 -24.75 16.01 2.33
CA GLY A 200 -24.51 15.84 0.89
C GLY A 200 -23.08 16.17 0.44
N GLY A 201 -22.31 16.91 1.26
CA GLY A 201 -20.89 17.19 1.05
C GLY A 201 -19.97 16.11 1.62
N GLY A 202 -20.52 15.09 2.28
CA GLY A 202 -19.74 14.03 2.93
C GLY A 202 -19.08 14.46 4.24
N GLN A 203 -19.56 15.54 4.88
CA GLN A 203 -19.14 15.94 6.23
C GLN A 203 -20.17 15.51 7.27
N GLY A 204 -19.72 15.16 8.47
CA GLY A 204 -20.57 14.54 9.45
C GLY A 204 -19.82 13.93 10.62
N ARG A 205 -20.36 12.86 11.19
CA ARG A 205 -19.74 12.16 12.32
C ARG A 205 -20.21 10.71 12.41
N CYS A 206 -19.31 9.83 12.83
CA CYS A 206 -19.59 8.45 13.25
C CYS A 206 -19.52 8.30 14.77
N GLN A 207 -20.27 7.33 15.32
CA GLN A 207 -20.16 6.97 16.74
C GLN A 207 -18.83 6.26 17.05
N THR A 208 -18.40 5.36 16.17
CA THR A 208 -17.13 4.63 16.28
C THR A 208 -16.30 4.77 15.01
N GLY A 209 -14.98 4.84 15.14
CA GLY A 209 -14.04 4.89 14.02
C GLY A 209 -14.10 6.16 13.17
N ASP A 210 -14.67 7.25 13.69
CA ASP A 210 -14.76 8.52 12.96
C ASP A 210 -13.38 9.04 12.53
N CYS A 211 -13.26 9.54 11.31
CA CYS A 211 -11.98 10.02 10.75
C CYS A 211 -12.04 11.53 10.50
N THR A 212 -12.18 12.29 11.58
CA THR A 212 -12.28 13.76 11.59
C THR A 212 -13.50 14.30 10.83
N GLY A 213 -14.62 13.60 10.96
CA GLY A 213 -15.92 13.98 10.41
C GLY A 213 -16.08 13.82 8.89
N GLY A 214 -15.09 13.28 8.19
CA GLY A 214 -15.18 13.05 6.74
C GLY A 214 -15.72 11.67 6.37
N LEU A 215 -16.58 11.59 5.35
CA LEU A 215 -16.92 10.32 4.71
C LEU A 215 -15.67 9.69 4.06
N GLN A 216 -14.87 10.51 3.39
CA GLN A 216 -13.59 10.15 2.78
C GLN A 216 -12.45 10.36 3.78
N CYS A 217 -11.98 9.29 4.41
CA CYS A 217 -10.91 9.37 5.40
C CYS A 217 -9.56 9.73 4.76
N LYS A 218 -8.87 10.71 5.35
CA LYS A 218 -7.50 11.12 4.99
C LYS A 218 -6.46 10.70 6.03
N GLY A 219 -6.90 10.10 7.13
CA GLY A 219 -6.09 9.63 8.24
C GLY A 219 -6.84 8.56 9.01
N TRP A 220 -6.29 8.16 10.15
CA TRP A 220 -6.83 7.07 10.96
C TRP A 220 -8.10 7.48 11.72
N GLY A 221 -8.94 6.48 12.02
CA GLY A 221 -10.18 6.68 12.78
C GLY A 221 -9.93 6.77 14.28
N VAL A 222 -10.85 7.43 14.99
CA VAL A 222 -10.85 7.54 16.46
C VAL A 222 -11.35 6.23 17.10
N PRO A 223 -10.62 5.67 18.09
CA PRO A 223 -11.05 4.50 18.86
C PRO A 223 -12.44 4.64 19.51
N PRO A 224 -13.19 3.53 19.70
CA PRO A 224 -12.79 2.16 19.38
C PRO A 224 -13.05 1.81 17.91
N ASN A 225 -12.09 1.15 17.26
CA ASN A 225 -12.27 0.58 15.93
C ASN A 225 -11.42 -0.69 15.75
N THR A 226 -12.07 -1.77 15.29
CA THR A 226 -11.35 -2.99 14.91
C THR A 226 -10.58 -2.73 13.62
N LEU A 227 -9.26 -2.94 13.63
CA LEU A 227 -8.40 -2.62 12.50
C LEU A 227 -8.00 -3.87 11.72
N ALA A 228 -8.01 -3.78 10.39
CA ALA A 228 -7.19 -4.59 9.50
C ALA A 228 -5.98 -3.74 9.08
N GLU A 229 -4.79 -4.08 9.58
CA GLU A 229 -3.55 -3.35 9.30
C GLU A 229 -2.70 -4.11 8.28
N TYR A 230 -2.05 -3.39 7.37
CA TYR A 230 -1.20 -4.02 6.37
C TYR A 230 -0.05 -3.13 5.87
N ALA A 231 0.99 -3.79 5.38
CA ALA A 231 2.09 -3.22 4.63
C ALA A 231 2.46 -4.15 3.47
N LEU A 232 2.34 -3.68 2.24
CA LEU A 232 2.45 -4.49 1.02
C LEU A 232 3.84 -4.46 0.43
N ASN A 233 4.33 -5.60 -0.07
CA ASN A 233 5.62 -5.72 -0.76
C ASN A 233 6.79 -5.10 0.03
N GLN A 234 6.93 -5.51 1.29
CA GLN A 234 7.97 -5.05 2.21
C GLN A 234 9.20 -5.97 2.12
N PHE A 235 9.93 -6.15 3.23
CA PHE A 235 11.11 -7.01 3.29
C PHE A 235 10.85 -8.41 2.71
N GLY A 236 11.70 -8.83 1.78
CA GLY A 236 11.62 -10.16 1.15
C GLY A 236 10.46 -10.34 0.17
N ASN A 237 9.90 -9.26 -0.38
CA ASN A 237 8.70 -9.27 -1.22
C ASN A 237 7.51 -9.93 -0.50
N LEU A 238 7.38 -9.65 0.80
CA LEU A 238 6.26 -10.13 1.61
C LEU A 238 5.32 -8.98 1.93
N ASP A 239 4.04 -9.29 1.88
CA ASP A 239 3.02 -8.47 2.52
C ASP A 239 2.97 -8.86 3.99
N PHE A 240 2.89 -7.87 4.87
CA PHE A 240 2.66 -8.03 6.31
C PHE A 240 1.26 -7.55 6.61
N TYR A 241 0.50 -8.33 7.37
CA TYR A 241 -0.88 -7.99 7.67
C TYR A 241 -1.34 -8.61 9.00
N ASP A 242 -2.29 -7.95 9.62
CA ASP A 242 -2.83 -8.36 10.91
C ASP A 242 -4.22 -7.77 11.17
N ILE A 243 -4.89 -8.32 12.19
CA ILE A 243 -6.02 -7.66 12.84
C ILE A 243 -5.50 -7.07 14.14
N SER A 244 -5.81 -5.80 14.41
CA SER A 244 -5.36 -5.10 15.59
C SER A 244 -6.52 -4.57 16.44
N LEU A 245 -6.42 -4.84 17.74
CA LEU A 245 -7.33 -4.39 18.80
C LEU A 245 -6.64 -3.39 19.73
N VAL A 246 -5.47 -2.88 19.33
CA VAL A 246 -4.72 -1.83 20.06
C VAL A 246 -5.52 -0.53 20.11
N ASP A 247 -6.32 -0.26 19.08
CA ASP A 247 -7.27 0.85 19.00
C ASP A 247 -8.71 0.42 19.37
N GLY A 248 -8.86 -0.73 20.04
CA GLY A 248 -10.14 -1.26 20.53
C GLY A 248 -10.88 -2.13 19.52
N PHE A 249 -12.16 -2.37 19.82
CA PHE A 249 -13.05 -3.22 19.02
C PHE A 249 -14.41 -2.55 18.89
N ASN A 250 -14.98 -2.60 17.68
CA ASN A 250 -16.36 -2.16 17.44
C ASN A 250 -17.14 -3.18 16.61
N ILE A 251 -16.54 -3.70 15.54
CA ILE A 251 -17.18 -4.61 14.58
C ILE A 251 -16.34 -5.89 14.46
N PRO A 252 -16.95 -7.09 14.51
CA PRO A 252 -16.28 -8.35 14.18
C PRO A 252 -15.68 -8.30 12.77
N ILE A 253 -14.48 -8.83 12.57
CA ILE A 253 -13.78 -8.73 11.28
C ILE A 253 -13.13 -10.05 10.87
N GLU A 254 -13.12 -10.31 9.57
CA GLU A 254 -12.22 -11.26 8.91
C GLU A 254 -11.24 -10.47 8.04
N PHE A 255 -9.97 -10.86 8.05
CA PHE A 255 -8.98 -10.40 7.09
C PHE A 255 -8.24 -11.62 6.52
N SER A 256 -8.44 -11.90 5.23
CA SER A 256 -7.94 -13.11 4.60
C SER A 256 -7.39 -12.87 3.19
N PRO A 257 -6.40 -13.65 2.74
CA PRO A 257 -6.00 -13.68 1.35
C PRO A 257 -7.11 -14.31 0.48
N LYS A 258 -7.40 -13.73 -0.69
CA LYS A 258 -8.42 -14.22 -1.65
C LYS A 258 -8.03 -15.54 -2.33
N SER A 259 -6.75 -15.73 -2.57
CA SER A 259 -6.17 -16.93 -3.20
C SER A 259 -4.88 -17.30 -2.48
N GLY A 260 -4.63 -18.60 -2.29
CA GLY A 260 -3.42 -19.10 -1.64
C GLY A 260 -3.42 -19.10 -0.10
N GLY A 261 -4.56 -18.82 0.55
CA GLY A 261 -4.70 -18.95 2.00
C GLY A 261 -4.80 -20.41 2.43
N GLY A 262 -3.83 -20.90 3.20
CA GLY A 262 -3.89 -22.25 3.77
C GLY A 262 -2.56 -22.90 4.13
N SER A 263 -1.41 -22.31 3.79
CA SER A 263 -0.09 -22.85 4.18
C SER A 263 0.80 -21.78 4.82
N GLY A 264 1.43 -22.14 5.94
CA GLY A 264 2.38 -21.27 6.66
C GLY A 264 1.73 -20.04 7.28
N LYS A 265 2.42 -18.88 7.19
CA LYS A 265 1.97 -17.61 7.76
C LYS A 265 0.91 -16.86 6.93
N CYS A 266 0.58 -17.34 5.73
CA CYS A 266 -0.41 -16.74 4.85
C CYS A 266 -1.77 -17.42 5.07
N GLN A 267 -2.55 -16.89 6.01
CA GLN A 267 -3.81 -17.50 6.47
C GLN A 267 -4.90 -16.47 6.77
N ALA A 268 -6.14 -16.96 6.89
CA ALA A 268 -7.26 -16.12 7.27
C ALA A 268 -7.20 -15.75 8.76
N LEU A 269 -7.40 -14.46 9.06
CA LEU A 269 -7.47 -13.92 10.40
C LEU A 269 -8.93 -13.61 10.74
N LEU A 270 -9.33 -13.96 11.96
CA LEU A 270 -10.71 -13.85 12.41
C LEU A 270 -10.72 -13.27 13.82
N CYS A 271 -11.43 -12.17 14.00
CA CYS A 271 -11.80 -11.68 15.33
C CYS A 271 -13.31 -11.54 15.39
N THR A 272 -13.97 -12.60 15.84
CA THR A 272 -15.44 -12.77 15.74
C THR A 272 -16.13 -12.99 17.08
N ALA A 273 -15.41 -12.89 18.19
CA ALA A 273 -15.98 -13.01 19.51
C ALA A 273 -16.89 -11.82 19.83
N ASP A 274 -17.83 -12.00 20.77
CA ASP A 274 -18.65 -10.91 21.30
C ASP A 274 -17.86 -10.08 22.32
N ILE A 275 -16.92 -9.28 21.82
CA ILE A 275 -16.10 -8.39 22.65
C ILE A 275 -16.96 -7.24 23.21
N ASN A 276 -17.92 -6.72 22.46
CA ASN A 276 -18.78 -5.62 22.90
C ASN A 276 -19.69 -6.01 24.07
N GLY A 277 -20.36 -7.16 23.98
CA GLY A 277 -21.21 -7.67 25.06
C GLY A 277 -20.40 -7.98 26.32
N GLN A 278 -19.20 -8.52 26.15
CA GLN A 278 -18.33 -8.96 27.24
C GLN A 278 -17.32 -7.91 27.71
N CYS A 279 -17.38 -6.69 27.16
CA CYS A 279 -16.39 -5.65 27.43
C CYS A 279 -16.29 -5.33 28.94
N PRO A 280 -15.07 -5.29 29.52
CA PRO A 280 -14.87 -4.82 30.89
C PRO A 280 -15.42 -3.39 31.05
N ASN A 281 -16.02 -3.10 32.20
CA ASN A 281 -16.73 -1.84 32.42
C ASN A 281 -15.81 -0.62 32.25
N GLU A 282 -14.54 -0.75 32.62
CA GLU A 282 -13.51 0.28 32.48
C GLU A 282 -13.18 0.62 31.03
N LEU A 283 -13.51 -0.28 30.10
CA LEU A 283 -13.18 -0.18 28.68
C LEU A 283 -14.40 0.08 27.79
N ARG A 284 -15.62 0.02 28.36
CA ARG A 284 -16.86 0.21 27.58
C ARG A 284 -16.91 1.60 26.97
N ALA A 285 -17.29 1.64 25.69
CA ALA A 285 -17.56 2.87 24.95
C ALA A 285 -18.86 2.74 24.16
N PRO A 286 -19.50 3.86 23.77
CA PRO A 286 -20.68 3.80 22.91
C PRO A 286 -20.38 3.05 21.61
N GLY A 287 -21.05 1.91 21.39
CA GLY A 287 -20.90 1.11 20.18
C GLY A 287 -19.62 0.27 20.10
N GLY A 288 -18.81 0.17 21.17
CA GLY A 288 -17.56 -0.58 21.14
C GLY A 288 -16.90 -0.84 22.50
N CYS A 289 -15.69 -1.39 22.46
CA CYS A 289 -14.83 -1.65 23.59
C CYS A 289 -13.45 -1.04 23.32
N ASN A 290 -13.04 -0.05 24.11
CA ASN A 290 -11.73 0.57 23.98
C ASN A 290 -10.61 -0.38 24.42
N ASN A 291 -9.43 -0.21 23.83
CA ASN A 291 -8.22 -0.78 24.41
C ASN A 291 -7.79 0.02 25.67
N PRO A 292 -7.18 -0.61 26.69
CA PRO A 292 -6.66 0.10 27.85
C PRO A 292 -5.67 1.23 27.52
N CYS A 293 -4.92 1.18 26.41
CA CYS A 293 -4.06 2.29 26.03
C CYS A 293 -4.87 3.58 25.74
N SER A 294 -5.98 3.45 25.01
CA SER A 294 -6.86 4.58 24.68
C SER A 294 -7.51 5.21 25.91
N VAL A 295 -7.78 4.40 26.95
CA VAL A 295 -8.42 4.85 28.20
C VAL A 295 -7.39 5.44 29.17
N PHE A 296 -6.35 4.68 29.50
CA PHE A 296 -5.45 5.00 30.60
C PHE A 296 -4.20 5.79 30.17
N LYS A 297 -3.80 5.72 28.90
CA LYS A 297 -2.69 6.50 28.32
C LYS A 297 -1.36 6.39 29.08
N THR A 298 -1.08 5.22 29.67
CA THR A 298 0.17 4.96 30.40
C THR A 298 1.10 4.04 29.61
N ASN A 299 2.41 4.12 29.88
CA ASN A 299 3.39 3.22 29.28
C ASN A 299 3.04 1.73 29.47
N LYS A 300 2.42 1.37 30.60
CA LYS A 300 1.97 0.00 30.89
C LYS A 300 1.07 -0.59 29.79
N TYR A 301 0.24 0.25 29.16
CA TYR A 301 -0.71 -0.17 28.14
C TYR A 301 -0.30 0.27 26.72
N CYS A 302 0.43 1.39 26.61
CA CYS A 302 0.78 2.01 25.33
C CYS A 302 2.23 1.76 24.89
N CYS A 303 3.09 1.19 25.75
CA CYS A 303 4.46 0.80 25.39
C CYS A 303 5.33 1.95 24.84
N THR A 304 5.11 3.18 25.32
CA THR A 304 5.73 4.40 24.82
C THR A 304 7.23 4.51 25.11
N ASN A 305 7.76 3.70 26.04
CA ASN A 305 9.16 3.73 26.45
C ASN A 305 10.05 2.77 25.62
N GLY A 306 9.57 2.31 24.45
CA GLY A 306 10.35 1.50 23.51
C GLY A 306 10.18 -0.02 23.68
N GLN A 307 10.92 -0.80 22.89
CA GLN A 307 10.80 -2.25 22.83
C GLN A 307 11.10 -2.90 24.18
N GLY A 308 10.23 -3.82 24.62
CA GLY A 308 10.33 -4.52 25.91
C GLY A 308 9.85 -3.69 27.11
N SER A 309 9.34 -2.47 26.91
CA SER A 309 8.89 -1.60 28.00
C SER A 309 7.50 -1.95 28.57
N CYS A 310 6.79 -2.88 27.95
CA CYS A 310 5.46 -3.32 28.34
C CYS A 310 5.29 -4.82 28.05
N GLY A 311 4.19 -5.39 28.54
CA GLY A 311 3.83 -6.77 28.24
C GLY A 311 2.33 -7.00 28.45
N PRO A 312 1.87 -8.26 28.38
CA PRO A 312 0.46 -8.58 28.54
C PRO A 312 -0.10 -8.13 29.89
N THR A 313 -1.30 -7.55 29.87
CA THR A 313 -2.06 -7.12 31.04
C THR A 313 -3.39 -7.88 31.13
N ASN A 314 -4.12 -7.78 32.25
CA ASN A 314 -5.45 -8.40 32.35
C ASN A 314 -6.41 -7.88 31.26
N PHE A 315 -6.31 -6.60 30.89
CA PHE A 315 -7.11 -6.01 29.83
C PHE A 315 -6.70 -6.48 28.44
N SER A 316 -5.39 -6.59 28.14
CA SER A 316 -4.98 -7.11 26.82
C SER A 316 -5.26 -8.60 26.68
N ARG A 317 -5.12 -9.39 27.76
CA ARG A 317 -5.53 -10.81 27.78
C ARG A 317 -7.01 -10.98 27.50
N PHE A 318 -7.88 -10.10 28.01
CA PHE A 318 -9.31 -10.13 27.66
C PHE A 318 -9.57 -10.13 26.15
N PHE A 319 -8.86 -9.28 25.39
CA PHE A 319 -8.93 -9.25 23.93
C PHE A 319 -8.25 -10.47 23.31
N LYS A 320 -7.08 -10.86 23.79
CA LYS A 320 -6.28 -11.96 23.24
C LYS A 320 -6.98 -13.31 23.36
N ASP A 321 -7.60 -13.60 24.49
CA ASP A 321 -8.33 -14.85 24.75
C ASP A 321 -9.53 -15.00 23.79
N ARG A 322 -10.08 -13.87 23.32
CA ARG A 322 -11.24 -13.81 22.42
C ARG A 322 -10.84 -13.77 20.94
N CYS A 323 -9.71 -13.17 20.63
CA CYS A 323 -9.15 -13.07 19.27
C CYS A 323 -7.65 -13.41 19.31
N PRO A 324 -7.29 -14.71 19.35
CA PRO A 324 -5.90 -15.14 19.59
C PRO A 324 -4.89 -14.72 18.53
N THR A 325 -5.35 -14.48 17.30
CA THR A 325 -4.52 -14.05 16.17
C THR A 325 -4.45 -12.53 16.00
N SER A 326 -5.07 -11.75 16.89
CA SER A 326 -5.08 -10.30 16.80
C SER A 326 -4.09 -9.65 17.77
N TYR A 327 -3.55 -8.49 17.41
CA TYR A 327 -2.79 -7.66 18.34
C TYR A 327 -3.71 -7.19 19.48
N SER A 328 -3.31 -7.48 20.72
CA SER A 328 -4.05 -7.05 21.92
C SER A 328 -3.37 -5.90 22.68
N TYR A 329 -2.09 -5.66 22.40
CA TYR A 329 -1.26 -4.57 22.90
C TYR A 329 -0.12 -4.29 21.89
N PRO A 330 0.56 -3.13 21.95
CA PRO A 330 1.47 -2.69 20.89
C PRO A 330 2.67 -3.59 20.54
N GLN A 331 3.12 -4.47 21.44
CA GLN A 331 4.30 -5.34 21.22
C GLN A 331 3.92 -6.82 21.13
N ASP A 332 2.69 -7.12 20.69
CA ASP A 332 2.15 -8.48 20.55
C ASP A 332 2.57 -9.17 19.23
N ASP A 333 3.74 -8.84 18.68
CA ASP A 333 4.20 -9.29 17.35
C ASP A 333 4.30 -10.82 17.18
N PRO A 334 4.87 -11.60 18.14
CA PRO A 334 5.18 -13.01 17.90
C PRO A 334 3.99 -13.89 17.50
N SER A 335 2.77 -13.48 17.87
CA SER A 335 1.53 -14.24 17.62
C SER A 335 0.53 -13.53 16.71
N SER A 336 0.84 -12.32 16.26
CA SER A 336 -0.15 -11.43 15.63
C SER A 336 0.28 -10.93 14.24
N THR A 337 1.55 -11.07 13.87
CA THR A 337 2.04 -10.70 12.52
C THR A 337 1.94 -11.87 11.55
N PHE A 338 1.20 -11.67 10.46
CA PHE A 338 1.06 -12.65 9.37
C PHE A 338 1.69 -12.12 8.09
N THR A 339 2.07 -13.05 7.22
CA THR A 339 2.77 -12.71 5.98
C THR A 339 2.27 -13.53 4.80
N CYS A 340 2.06 -12.88 3.67
CA CYS A 340 1.77 -13.50 2.39
C CYS A 340 2.80 -13.07 1.33
N PRO A 341 2.95 -13.81 0.22
CA PRO A 341 3.74 -13.34 -0.91
C PRO A 341 3.25 -11.98 -1.42
N GLY A 342 4.19 -11.12 -1.82
CA GLY A 342 3.89 -9.80 -2.36
C GLY A 342 2.96 -9.88 -3.57
N GLY A 343 1.92 -9.05 -3.56
CA GLY A 343 0.90 -9.04 -4.61
C GLY A 343 -0.28 -9.97 -4.37
N THR A 344 -0.39 -10.56 -3.18
CA THR A 344 -1.59 -11.26 -2.76
C THR A 344 -2.78 -10.29 -2.75
N ASN A 345 -3.93 -10.74 -3.25
CA ASN A 345 -5.19 -10.04 -3.11
C ASN A 345 -5.87 -10.45 -1.80
N TYR A 346 -6.62 -9.54 -1.19
CA TYR A 346 -7.21 -9.75 0.12
C TYR A 346 -8.72 -9.51 0.13
N ARG A 347 -9.34 -10.01 1.19
CA ARG A 347 -10.71 -9.74 1.56
C ARG A 347 -10.75 -9.29 3.01
N VAL A 348 -11.54 -8.25 3.26
CA VAL A 348 -11.90 -7.78 4.60
C VAL A 348 -13.41 -7.88 4.74
N ILE A 349 -13.90 -8.70 5.67
CA ILE A 349 -15.34 -8.86 5.89
C ILE A 349 -15.71 -8.35 7.27
N PHE A 350 -16.65 -7.40 7.32
CA PHE A 350 -17.32 -7.03 8.56
C PHE A 350 -18.44 -8.03 8.88
N CYS A 351 -18.47 -8.54 10.12
CA CYS A 351 -19.37 -9.60 10.59
C CYS A 351 -19.31 -10.89 9.73
N PRO A 352 -18.15 -11.56 9.62
CA PRO A 352 -17.95 -12.69 8.71
C PRO A 352 -18.84 -13.91 9.00
N ARG A 353 -19.26 -14.12 10.25
CA ARG A 353 -20.16 -15.22 10.67
C ARG A 353 -21.64 -14.81 10.71
N GLY A 354 -21.99 -13.59 10.27
CA GLY A 354 -23.18 -12.92 10.77
C GLY A 354 -22.98 -12.48 12.22
N SER A 355 -23.77 -11.52 12.71
CA SER A 355 -23.64 -11.02 14.10
C SER A 355 -23.88 -12.17 15.10
N PRO A 356 -23.03 -12.36 16.13
CA PRO A 356 -23.27 -13.35 17.19
C PRO A 356 -24.44 -12.97 18.12
N HIS A 357 -25.01 -11.78 17.98
CA HIS A 357 -26.27 -11.39 18.62
C HIS A 357 -27.28 -10.96 17.56
N PHE A 358 -28.10 -11.92 17.14
CA PHE A 358 -29.57 -11.88 17.07
C PHE A 358 -29.99 -13.23 16.46
N PRO A 359 -30.54 -14.17 17.24
CA PRO A 359 -31.39 -15.20 16.65
C PRO A 359 -32.49 -14.47 15.88
N LEU A 360 -32.73 -14.92 14.66
CA LEU A 360 -33.92 -14.59 13.88
C LEU A 360 -35.15 -15.12 14.63
N GLU A 361 -35.59 -14.43 15.68
CA GLU A 361 -36.99 -14.50 16.07
C GLU A 361 -37.73 -13.49 15.22
N MET A 362 -38.46 -14.05 14.25
CA MET A 362 -39.57 -13.39 13.58
C MET A 362 -40.52 -12.86 14.66
N VAL A 363 -40.51 -11.55 14.88
CA VAL A 363 -41.72 -10.86 15.32
C VAL A 363 -42.25 -10.18 14.08
N GLU A 364 -43.07 -10.93 13.36
CA GLU A 364 -44.08 -10.37 12.46
C GLU A 364 -44.86 -9.34 13.27
N GLU A 365 -44.74 -8.09 12.83
CA GLU A 365 -45.58 -6.98 13.24
C GLU A 365 -47.02 -7.37 12.89
N LYS A 366 -47.78 -7.84 13.89
CA LYS A 366 -49.24 -7.86 13.79
C LYS A 366 -49.68 -6.41 13.66
N SER A 367 -50.04 -6.03 12.45
CA SER A 367 -50.90 -4.89 12.19
C SER A 367 -52.20 -5.06 12.98
N ALA A 368 -52.42 -4.15 13.92
CA ALA A 368 -53.71 -3.84 14.49
C ALA A 368 -54.02 -2.40 14.11
N GLU A 369 -54.73 -2.20 12.99
CA GLU A 369 -56.07 -1.60 12.91
C GLU A 369 -56.63 -1.75 11.48
#